data_AF-A0A8D3ADT5-F1
#
_entry.id   AF-A0A8D3ADT5-F1
#
_cell.length_a   1.000
_cell.length_b   1.000
_cell.length_c   1.000
_cell.angle_alpha   90.00
_cell.angle_beta   90.00
_cell.angle_gamma   90.00
#
_symmetry.space_group_name_H-M   'P 1'
#
loop_
_entity.id
_entity.type
_entity.pdbx_description
1 polymer ?
#
loop_
_entity_poly.entity_id
_entity_poly.type
_entity_poly.pdbx_seq_one_letter_code
_entity_poly.pdbx_strand_id
1 'polypeptide(L)'
;MGEVRKLQKKLRQIENLEIKISLSPEERFKISRKAELRSRLAEIQLQLSGPQQTLGIVGDGKKEKMKRQKVKFRLRLLEGHNDIVTCVVAVDNLVVSGSRDTTVKVWHVPTATEQRNLGGHTGGVTCLCAPPPEYCRRLAWSLSLSDKERFILSGSADCYVKIWALSIGQCVKSIYTFNAVTALCFVPEGDGYIITGSGVCVCVCVCVCALQAWSWHTFENCQSINAHQEAVTSIQSQGPLVFSGSAEGGVSVWENRCSDRDPLRLLHHWSGQVTGRGGGPGGRLTLSPRGDRVFLAFGQAWLKILHWRTGTTSRLTNHSSITGVTDCVHQTGGLLIGSCYDLANGESALNLFSLPQCRYLASLTWPDAPRILCFAAWATGSGDHRWVTGGRTLTVWEQLPSSGRQRGDVTVKRDSRLDSCMLESEGETEDDEETDGTDRHTRTHTHTHTHTHCNLTHLQVFILLTHAQ
;
A
#
# COMPACT_ATOMS: atom_id res chain seq x y z
N MET A 1 8.78 -36.90 -0.16
CA MET A 1 10.07 -36.19 -0.40
C MET A 1 10.76 -36.57 -1.72
N GLY A 2 10.93 -37.86 -2.06
CA GLY A 2 11.60 -38.28 -3.30
C GLY A 2 10.90 -37.83 -4.60
N GLU A 3 9.57 -37.87 -4.64
CA GLU A 3 8.79 -37.41 -5.80
C GLU A 3 8.84 -35.89 -6.00
N VAL A 4 8.81 -35.12 -4.91
CA VAL A 4 8.94 -33.65 -4.93
C VAL A 4 10.26 -33.24 -5.59
N ARG A 5 11.37 -33.89 -5.24
CA ARG A 5 12.69 -33.62 -5.87
C ARG A 5 12.71 -33.98 -7.36
N LYS A 6 12.03 -35.06 -7.77
CA LYS A 6 11.92 -35.46 -9.19
C LYS A 6 11.09 -34.44 -9.99
N LEU A 7 9.97 -33.96 -9.43
CA LEU A 7 9.11 -32.96 -10.08
C LEU A 7 9.81 -31.59 -10.19
N GLN A 8 10.49 -31.13 -9.14
CA GLN A 8 11.28 -29.89 -9.19
C GLN A 8 12.40 -29.95 -10.22
N LYS A 9 13.09 -31.09 -10.36
CA LYS A 9 14.14 -31.27 -11.38
C LYS A 9 13.57 -31.22 -12.80
N LYS A 10 12.40 -31.83 -13.04
CA LYS A 10 11.70 -31.73 -14.34
C LYS A 10 11.24 -30.31 -14.65
N LEU A 11 10.75 -29.57 -13.64
CA LEU A 11 10.28 -28.19 -13.83
C LEU A 11 11.44 -27.25 -14.24
N ARG A 12 12.61 -27.38 -13.59
CA ARG A 12 13.81 -26.62 -13.97
C ARG A 12 14.30 -26.95 -15.39
N GLN A 13 14.19 -28.21 -15.81
CA GLN A 13 14.55 -28.61 -17.17
C GLN A 13 13.62 -27.98 -18.22
N ILE A 14 12.33 -27.86 -17.91
CA ILE A 14 11.34 -27.21 -18.78
C ILE A 14 11.57 -25.70 -18.84
N GLU A 15 11.87 -25.06 -17.71
CA GLU A 15 12.18 -23.61 -17.65
C GLU A 15 13.45 -23.26 -18.44
N ASN A 16 14.46 -24.14 -18.46
CA ASN A 16 15.66 -23.95 -19.27
C ASN A 16 15.40 -24.13 -20.79
N LEU A 17 14.36 -24.87 -21.18
CA LEU A 17 13.98 -25.02 -22.58
C LEU A 17 13.28 -23.77 -23.12
N GLU A 18 12.50 -23.07 -22.30
CA GLU A 18 11.79 -21.82 -22.68
C GLU A 18 12.73 -20.67 -23.08
N ILE A 19 14.02 -20.74 -22.72
CA ILE A 19 15.03 -19.73 -23.07
C ILE A 19 15.53 -19.90 -24.53
N LYS A 20 15.26 -21.04 -25.17
CA LYS A 20 15.72 -21.32 -26.55
C LYS A 20 14.79 -20.69 -27.60
N ILE A 21 15.39 -20.00 -28.58
CA ILE A 21 14.69 -19.26 -29.65
C ILE A 21 13.98 -20.19 -30.66
N SER A 22 14.44 -21.42 -30.83
CA SER A 22 13.80 -22.43 -31.70
C SER A 22 13.54 -23.72 -30.93
N LEU A 23 12.27 -24.10 -30.80
CA LEU A 23 11.83 -25.28 -30.04
C LEU A 23 11.22 -26.33 -30.97
N SER A 24 11.62 -27.58 -30.79
CA SER A 24 11.00 -28.72 -31.49
C SER A 24 9.56 -28.97 -30.99
N PRO A 25 8.69 -29.64 -31.79
CA PRO A 25 7.31 -29.93 -31.39
C PRO A 25 7.21 -30.71 -30.07
N GLU A 26 8.14 -31.62 -29.80
CA GLU A 26 8.21 -32.37 -28.54
C GLU A 26 8.57 -31.50 -27.34
N GLU A 27 9.43 -30.49 -27.52
CA GLU A 27 9.81 -29.55 -26.46
C GLU A 27 8.65 -28.59 -26.15
N ARG A 28 7.90 -28.15 -27.16
CA ARG A 28 6.66 -27.38 -26.97
C ARG A 28 5.60 -28.16 -26.19
N PHE A 29 5.49 -29.46 -26.45
CA PHE A 29 4.60 -30.36 -25.69
C PHE A 29 5.05 -30.55 -24.23
N LYS A 30 6.36 -30.53 -23.95
CA LYS A 30 6.87 -30.56 -22.57
C LYS A 30 6.57 -29.27 -21.81
N ILE A 31 6.63 -28.13 -22.51
CA ILE A 31 6.27 -26.81 -21.95
C ILE A 31 4.76 -26.73 -21.65
N SER A 32 3.90 -27.28 -22.51
CA SER A 32 2.44 -27.23 -22.28
C SER A 32 1.98 -27.97 -21.02
N ARG A 33 2.69 -29.02 -20.58
CA ARG A 33 2.41 -29.75 -19.32
C ARG A 33 2.97 -29.11 -18.06
N LYS A 34 3.64 -27.96 -18.15
CA LYS A 34 4.25 -27.26 -17.01
C LYS A 34 3.22 -26.88 -15.94
N ALA A 35 2.04 -26.42 -16.34
CA ALA A 35 0.96 -26.06 -15.42
C ALA A 35 0.45 -27.28 -14.62
N GLU A 36 0.30 -28.42 -15.29
CA GLU A 36 -0.10 -29.70 -14.69
C GLU A 36 0.92 -30.17 -13.64
N LEU A 37 2.23 -30.09 -13.97
CA LEU A 37 3.30 -30.47 -13.05
C LEU A 37 3.42 -29.54 -11.84
N ARG A 38 3.16 -28.23 -12.00
CA ARG A 38 3.12 -27.27 -10.89
C ARG A 38 1.95 -27.54 -9.95
N SER A 39 0.77 -27.84 -10.50
CA SER A 39 -0.41 -28.19 -9.70
C SER A 39 -0.17 -29.45 -8.85
N ARG A 40 0.39 -30.49 -9.48
CA ARG A 40 0.71 -31.76 -8.81
C ARG A 40 1.79 -31.63 -7.74
N LEU A 41 2.76 -30.72 -7.92
CA LEU A 41 3.76 -30.41 -6.90
C LEU A 41 3.11 -29.74 -5.68
N ALA A 42 2.23 -28.77 -5.91
CA ALA A 42 1.53 -28.04 -4.84
C ALA A 42 0.63 -28.97 -4.02
N GLU A 43 -0.06 -29.90 -4.68
CA GLU A 43 -0.92 -30.90 -4.03
C GLU A 43 -0.13 -31.85 -3.12
N ILE A 44 1.02 -32.37 -3.58
CA ILE A 44 1.88 -33.24 -2.78
C ILE A 44 2.52 -32.48 -1.60
N GLN A 45 2.84 -31.19 -1.78
CA GLN A 45 3.34 -30.34 -0.71
C GLN A 45 2.27 -30.06 0.36
N LEU A 46 1.01 -29.90 -0.06
CA LEU A 46 -0.13 -29.76 0.84
C LEU A 46 -0.39 -31.05 1.64
N GLN A 47 -0.30 -32.21 1.00
CA GLN A 47 -0.44 -33.52 1.66
C GLN A 47 0.68 -33.80 2.66
N LEU A 48 1.92 -33.37 2.38
CA LEU A 48 3.04 -33.45 3.32
C LEU A 48 2.90 -32.50 4.52
N SER A 49 1.94 -31.56 4.48
CA SER A 49 1.65 -30.60 5.56
C SER A 49 0.44 -30.96 6.43
N GLY A 50 -0.04 -32.21 6.35
CA GLY A 50 -1.17 -32.73 7.16
C GLY A 50 -0.94 -32.70 8.69
N PRO A 51 -2.02 -32.82 9.47
CA PRO A 51 -2.17 -32.23 10.81
C PRO A 51 -1.29 -32.90 11.87
N GLN A 52 -0.56 -32.08 12.64
CA GLN A 52 0.13 -32.54 13.84
C GLN A 52 -0.89 -32.99 14.89
N GLN A 53 -1.03 -34.31 15.03
CA GLN A 53 -1.72 -34.96 16.14
C GLN A 53 -1.03 -34.60 17.46
N THR A 54 -1.84 -34.14 18.39
CA THR A 54 -1.59 -34.10 19.83
C THR A 54 -1.13 -35.45 20.35
N LEU A 55 0.11 -35.53 20.85
CA LEU A 55 0.53 -36.53 21.83
C LEU A 55 0.81 -35.82 23.15
N GLY A 56 -0.05 -36.06 24.13
CA GLY A 56 0.30 -35.91 25.54
C GLY A 56 0.80 -37.25 26.08
N ILE A 57 1.95 -37.22 26.75
CA ILE A 57 2.23 -37.77 28.10
C ILE A 57 3.76 -37.98 28.26
N VAL A 58 4.31 -37.17 29.17
CA VAL A 58 5.46 -37.38 30.08
C VAL A 58 6.83 -37.69 29.47
N GLY A 59 7.74 -36.72 29.60
CA GLY A 59 9.18 -36.89 29.39
C GLY A 59 9.94 -35.58 29.61
N ASP A 60 10.76 -35.56 30.65
CA ASP A 60 11.50 -34.40 31.16
C ASP A 60 12.36 -33.65 30.14
N GLY A 61 12.35 -32.32 30.28
CA GLY A 61 13.56 -31.50 30.24
C GLY A 61 14.40 -31.51 28.96
N LYS A 62 14.00 -30.74 27.95
CA LYS A 62 14.90 -29.86 27.18
C LYS A 62 14.09 -28.82 26.41
N LYS A 63 13.97 -27.61 26.98
CA LYS A 63 13.51 -26.42 26.26
C LYS A 63 14.54 -26.09 25.18
N GLU A 64 14.32 -26.53 23.94
CA GLU A 64 15.03 -25.99 22.79
C GLU A 64 14.68 -24.51 22.64
N LYS A 65 15.59 -23.67 23.13
CA LYS A 65 15.49 -22.21 23.07
C LYS A 65 15.85 -21.78 21.65
N MET A 66 14.91 -21.88 20.71
CA MET A 66 15.06 -21.25 19.38
C MET A 66 15.41 -19.78 19.57
N LYS A 67 16.60 -19.38 19.10
CA LYS A 67 17.13 -18.01 19.22
C LYS A 67 16.17 -17.03 18.52
N ARG A 68 15.63 -16.08 19.28
CA ARG A 68 14.93 -14.88 18.77
C ARG A 68 15.86 -14.11 17.84
N GLN A 69 15.65 -14.20 16.54
CA GLN A 69 16.36 -13.34 15.59
C GLN A 69 15.66 -11.98 15.54
N LYS A 70 16.30 -10.95 16.14
CA LYS A 70 15.75 -9.58 16.12
C LYS A 70 15.98 -8.98 14.73
N VAL A 71 14.89 -8.63 14.03
CA VAL A 71 14.98 -7.77 12.84
C VAL A 71 15.47 -6.41 13.31
N LYS A 72 16.46 -5.87 12.61
CA LYS A 72 17.06 -4.59 12.92
C LYS A 72 16.92 -3.73 11.68
N PHE A 73 16.46 -2.50 11.85
CA PHE A 73 16.46 -1.52 10.78
C PHE A 73 17.53 -0.48 11.05
N ARG A 74 18.20 -0.04 10.00
CA ARG A 74 19.00 1.18 9.98
C ARG A 74 18.15 2.29 9.37
N LEU A 75 18.17 3.44 10.01
CA LEU A 75 17.51 4.65 9.49
C LEU A 75 18.55 5.52 8.80
N ARG A 76 18.19 6.04 7.63
CA ARG A 76 18.97 7.06 6.92
C ARG A 76 18.09 8.25 6.61
N LEU A 77 18.49 9.41 7.10
CA LEU A 77 17.83 10.67 6.82
C LEU A 77 18.27 11.19 5.45
N LEU A 78 17.30 11.63 4.65
CA LEU A 78 17.52 12.31 3.37
C LEU A 78 17.23 13.79 3.57
N GLU A 79 18.27 14.57 3.87
CA GLU A 79 18.16 16.01 4.12
C GLU A 79 18.26 16.80 2.81
N GLY A 80 17.38 17.79 2.64
CA GLY A 80 17.47 18.75 1.53
C GLY A 80 16.15 19.39 1.10
N HIS A 81 14.99 18.84 1.48
CA HIS A 81 13.71 19.56 1.34
C HIS A 81 13.59 20.68 2.38
N ASN A 82 13.01 21.81 1.97
CA ASN A 82 12.85 23.00 2.82
C ASN A 82 11.47 23.10 3.48
N ASP A 83 10.56 22.19 3.15
CA ASP A 83 9.22 22.09 3.72
C ASP A 83 8.74 20.62 3.71
N ILE A 84 7.54 20.39 4.24
CA ILE A 84 6.91 19.08 4.42
C ILE A 84 6.88 18.29 3.11
N VAL A 85 7.39 17.06 3.18
CA VAL A 85 7.27 16.05 2.13
C VAL A 85 5.86 15.48 2.15
N THR A 86 5.13 15.70 1.06
CA THR A 86 3.70 15.36 0.93
C THR A 86 3.47 13.98 0.31
N CYS A 87 4.42 13.53 -0.50
CA CYS A 87 4.33 12.31 -1.29
C CYS A 87 5.71 11.73 -1.60
N VAL A 88 5.77 10.41 -1.75
CA VAL A 88 7.01 9.68 -2.03
C VAL A 88 6.71 8.46 -2.89
N VAL A 89 7.63 8.13 -3.80
CA VAL A 89 7.58 6.93 -4.61
C VAL A 89 8.98 6.32 -4.71
N ALA A 90 9.06 5.00 -4.78
CA ALA A 90 10.31 4.29 -4.99
C ALA A 90 10.35 3.74 -6.42
N VAL A 91 11.47 3.95 -7.11
CA VAL A 91 11.72 3.42 -8.45
C VAL A 91 13.11 2.80 -8.45
N ASP A 92 13.17 1.47 -8.53
CA ASP A 92 14.42 0.71 -8.48
C ASP A 92 15.23 1.00 -7.19
N ASN A 93 16.39 1.66 -7.31
CA ASN A 93 17.24 2.09 -6.17
C ASN A 93 17.12 3.60 -5.88
N LEU A 94 16.13 4.26 -6.49
CA LEU A 94 15.86 5.67 -6.32
C LEU A 94 14.62 5.86 -5.47
N VAL A 95 14.68 6.86 -4.60
CA VAL A 95 13.50 7.43 -3.94
C VAL A 95 13.24 8.78 -4.58
N VAL A 96 11.99 9.04 -4.94
CA VAL A 96 11.57 10.33 -5.48
C VAL A 96 10.54 10.92 -4.52
N SER A 97 10.79 12.14 -4.07
CA SER A 97 9.95 12.83 -3.07
C SER A 97 9.45 14.15 -3.63
N GLY A 98 8.20 14.48 -3.29
CA GLY A 98 7.56 15.75 -3.62
C GLY A 98 7.23 16.49 -2.33
N SER A 99 7.48 17.80 -2.31
CA SER A 99 7.30 18.63 -1.13
C SER A 99 6.47 19.89 -1.40
N ARG A 100 5.98 20.49 -0.32
CA ARG A 100 5.38 21.83 -0.34
C ARG A 100 6.37 22.92 -0.73
N ASP A 101 7.67 22.64 -0.69
CA ASP A 101 8.72 23.54 -1.19
C ASP A 101 8.76 23.71 -2.73
N THR A 102 7.74 23.19 -3.43
CA THR A 102 7.55 23.23 -4.89
C THR A 102 8.56 22.42 -5.69
N THR A 103 9.39 21.60 -5.04
CA THR A 103 10.39 20.77 -5.72
C THR A 103 10.05 19.29 -5.65
N VAL A 104 10.52 18.55 -6.67
CA VAL A 104 10.61 17.10 -6.63
C VAL A 104 12.09 16.73 -6.56
N LYS A 105 12.50 15.95 -5.56
CA LYS A 105 13.90 15.51 -5.40
C LYS A 105 14.05 14.03 -5.65
N VAL A 106 15.17 13.66 -6.26
CA VAL A 106 15.56 12.27 -6.54
C VAL A 106 16.76 11.92 -5.68
N TRP A 107 16.63 10.83 -4.93
CA TRP A 107 17.61 10.38 -3.96
C TRP A 107 18.13 9.01 -4.34
N HIS A 108 19.44 8.83 -4.31
CA HIS A 108 20.04 7.52 -4.46
C HIS A 108 20.14 6.84 -3.11
N VAL A 109 19.38 5.75 -2.92
CA VAL A 109 19.23 5.09 -1.62
C VAL A 109 20.56 4.52 -1.08
N PRO A 110 21.39 3.81 -1.87
CA PRO A 110 22.64 3.24 -1.35
C PRO A 110 23.61 4.29 -0.79
N THR A 111 23.67 5.49 -1.38
CA THR A 111 24.56 6.57 -0.95
C THR A 111 23.88 7.60 -0.04
N ALA A 112 22.55 7.57 0.06
CA ALA A 112 21.73 8.58 0.74
C ALA A 112 22.03 10.02 0.27
N THR A 113 22.33 10.18 -1.01
CA THR A 113 22.65 11.49 -1.61
C THR A 113 21.55 11.95 -2.54
N GLU A 114 21.29 13.25 -2.56
CA GLU A 114 20.49 13.90 -3.59
C GLU A 114 21.19 13.74 -4.95
N GLN A 115 20.51 13.14 -5.92
CA GLN A 115 20.98 13.00 -7.30
C GLN A 115 20.51 14.16 -8.15
N ARG A 116 19.23 14.54 -8.00
CA ARG A 116 18.58 15.56 -8.83
C ARG A 116 17.59 16.37 -8.00
N ASN A 117 17.54 17.66 -8.33
CA ASN A 117 16.45 18.56 -7.96
C ASN A 117 15.65 18.89 -9.22
N LEU A 118 14.43 18.36 -9.31
CA LEU A 118 13.51 18.56 -10.42
C LEU A 118 12.63 19.78 -10.11
N GLY A 119 13.24 20.96 -10.22
CA GLY A 119 12.55 22.24 -10.07
C GLY A 119 11.68 22.56 -11.28
N GLY A 120 10.53 23.21 -11.05
CA GLY A 120 9.68 23.71 -12.13
C GLY A 120 8.20 23.82 -11.80
N HIS A 121 7.73 23.25 -10.68
CA HIS A 121 6.41 23.57 -10.15
C HIS A 121 6.45 24.92 -9.45
N THR A 122 5.36 25.69 -9.57
CA THR A 122 5.18 26.99 -8.89
C THR A 122 4.33 26.89 -7.64
N GLY A 123 3.69 25.73 -7.42
CA GLY A 123 2.93 25.38 -6.23
C GLY A 123 3.48 24.11 -5.56
N GLY A 124 3.02 23.85 -4.34
CA GLY A 124 3.43 22.66 -3.59
C GLY A 124 3.06 21.38 -4.33
N VAL A 125 4.01 20.44 -4.41
CA VAL A 125 3.77 19.12 -5.00
C VAL A 125 2.91 18.33 -4.02
N THR A 126 1.84 17.70 -4.50
CA THR A 126 0.83 17.04 -3.65
C THR A 126 0.84 15.53 -3.82
N CYS A 127 1.20 15.04 -5.00
CA CYS A 127 1.17 13.63 -5.35
C CYS A 127 2.24 13.27 -6.39
N LEU A 128 2.71 12.02 -6.32
CA LEU A 128 3.68 11.43 -7.24
C LEU A 128 3.18 10.07 -7.69
N CYS A 129 3.52 9.69 -8.92
CA CYS A 129 3.25 8.36 -9.44
C CYS A 129 4.39 7.92 -10.37
N ALA A 130 4.75 6.63 -10.30
CA ALA A 130 5.70 6.00 -11.21
C ALA A 130 4.94 5.09 -12.19
N PRO A 131 4.96 5.38 -13.50
CA PRO A 131 4.44 4.46 -14.50
C PRO A 131 5.34 3.21 -14.59
N PRO A 132 4.80 2.04 -15.01
CA PRO A 132 5.60 0.84 -15.14
C PRO A 132 6.72 0.95 -16.19
N PRO A 133 7.74 0.08 -16.11
CA PRO A 133 8.87 0.10 -17.02
C PRO A 133 8.51 -0.06 -18.50
N GLU A 134 7.48 -0.82 -18.87
CA GLU A 134 7.06 -0.91 -20.28
C GLU A 134 6.55 0.43 -20.85
N TYR A 135 5.79 1.19 -20.07
CA TYR A 135 5.29 2.50 -20.49
C TYR A 135 6.40 3.55 -20.52
N CYS A 136 7.35 3.45 -19.57
CA CYS A 136 8.57 4.26 -19.61
C CYS A 136 9.36 4.02 -20.90
N ARG A 137 9.59 2.75 -21.29
CA ARG A 137 10.31 2.42 -22.53
C ARG A 137 9.64 2.99 -23.78
N ARG A 138 8.31 2.90 -23.87
CA ARG A 138 7.55 3.46 -25.00
C ARG A 138 7.72 4.97 -25.11
N LEU A 139 7.61 5.68 -23.99
CA LEU A 139 7.80 7.13 -23.97
C LEU A 139 9.27 7.51 -24.26
N ALA A 140 10.23 6.79 -23.69
CA ALA A 140 11.66 6.99 -23.96
C ALA A 140 11.97 6.85 -25.45
N TRP A 141 11.45 5.82 -26.10
CA TRP A 141 11.60 5.62 -27.54
C TRP A 141 11.05 6.80 -28.34
N SER A 142 9.84 7.26 -28.01
CA SER A 142 9.22 8.41 -28.69
C SER A 142 10.03 9.70 -28.54
N LEU A 143 10.85 9.80 -27.49
CA LEU A 143 11.69 10.96 -27.18
C LEU A 143 13.15 10.75 -27.58
N SER A 144 13.48 9.63 -28.23
CA SER A 144 14.86 9.24 -28.56
C SER A 144 15.79 9.18 -27.33
N LEU A 145 15.27 8.74 -26.19
CA LEU A 145 15.99 8.53 -24.94
C LEU A 145 16.39 7.05 -24.76
N SER A 146 17.20 6.77 -23.73
CA SER A 146 17.59 5.40 -23.40
C SER A 146 16.40 4.54 -22.97
N ASP A 147 16.36 3.26 -23.39
CA ASP A 147 15.38 2.28 -22.89
C ASP A 147 15.43 2.04 -21.36
N LYS A 148 16.53 2.46 -20.72
CA LYS A 148 16.67 2.41 -19.25
C LYS A 148 16.06 3.62 -18.56
N GLU A 149 15.62 4.62 -19.31
CA GLU A 149 15.01 5.82 -18.75
C GLU A 149 13.78 5.43 -17.92
N ARG A 150 13.63 6.15 -16.81
CA ARG A 150 12.47 6.04 -15.93
C ARG A 150 11.82 7.40 -15.87
N PHE A 151 10.49 7.40 -15.86
CA PHE A 151 9.72 8.62 -15.73
C PHE A 151 9.02 8.68 -14.39
N ILE A 152 8.78 9.89 -13.91
CA ILE A 152 7.91 10.16 -12.77
C ILE A 152 6.88 11.20 -13.17
N LEU A 153 5.66 11.01 -12.69
CA LEU A 153 4.58 11.97 -12.78
C LEU A 153 4.45 12.69 -11.44
N SER A 154 4.38 14.01 -11.47
CA SER A 154 4.09 14.84 -10.30
C SER A 154 2.88 15.70 -10.54
N GLY A 155 1.94 15.68 -9.59
CA GLY A 155 0.81 16.60 -9.54
C GLY A 155 1.07 17.68 -8.49
N SER A 156 0.64 18.91 -8.78
CA SER A 156 0.85 20.05 -7.92
C SER A 156 -0.40 20.92 -7.80
N ALA A 157 -0.40 21.75 -6.76
CA ALA A 157 -1.35 22.82 -6.56
C ALA A 157 -1.29 23.92 -7.64
N ASP A 158 -0.27 23.92 -8.50
CA ASP A 158 -0.17 24.83 -9.65
C ASP A 158 -1.05 24.45 -10.86
N CYS A 159 -1.90 23.43 -10.70
CA CYS A 159 -2.77 22.87 -11.75
C CYS A 159 -1.99 22.21 -12.91
N TYR A 160 -0.73 21.82 -12.71
CA TYR A 160 0.02 21.04 -13.67
C TYR A 160 0.30 19.63 -13.15
N VAL A 161 0.24 18.68 -14.09
CA VAL A 161 0.96 17.40 -13.99
C VAL A 161 2.22 17.52 -14.83
N LYS A 162 3.37 17.25 -14.22
CA LYS A 162 4.67 17.22 -14.92
C LYS A 162 5.19 15.81 -15.04
N ILE A 163 5.79 15.52 -16.18
CA ILE A 163 6.46 14.25 -16.48
C ILE A 163 7.96 14.51 -16.53
N TRP A 164 8.71 13.81 -15.70
CA TRP A 164 10.14 14.01 -15.52
C TRP A 164 10.92 12.78 -15.97
N ALA A 165 11.96 12.99 -16.75
CA ALA A 165 12.97 11.98 -17.06
C ALA A 165 13.99 11.93 -15.91
N LEU A 166 14.06 10.81 -15.19
CA LEU A 166 14.86 10.70 -13.97
C LEU A 166 16.38 10.74 -14.21
N SER A 167 16.89 10.14 -15.28
CA SER A 167 18.34 10.11 -15.52
C SER A 167 18.83 11.48 -15.98
N ILE A 168 18.04 12.14 -16.83
CA ILE A 168 18.34 13.45 -17.40
C ILE A 168 18.08 14.55 -16.36
N GLY A 169 17.06 14.36 -15.52
CA GLY A 169 16.65 15.33 -14.51
C GLY A 169 15.87 16.50 -15.10
N GLN A 170 15.12 16.29 -16.18
CA GLN A 170 14.42 17.33 -16.92
C GLN A 170 12.92 17.05 -17.02
N CYS A 171 12.13 18.13 -17.06
CA CYS A 171 10.71 18.05 -17.37
C CYS A 171 10.55 17.84 -18.87
N VAL A 172 9.97 16.70 -19.25
CA VAL A 172 9.74 16.36 -20.65
C VAL A 172 8.39 16.86 -21.13
N LYS A 173 7.39 16.80 -20.25
CA LYS A 173 6.01 17.21 -20.57
C LYS A 173 5.38 17.88 -19.37
N SER A 174 4.60 18.93 -19.63
CA SER A 174 3.71 19.56 -18.66
C SER A 174 2.29 19.52 -19.21
N ILE A 175 1.36 19.00 -18.42
CA ILE A 175 -0.06 18.85 -18.74
C ILE A 175 -0.83 19.78 -17.80
N TYR A 176 -1.66 20.66 -18.36
CA TYR A 176 -2.47 21.57 -17.57
C TYR A 176 -3.83 20.94 -17.27
N THR A 177 -4.16 20.75 -16.00
CA THR A 177 -5.39 20.06 -15.53
C THR A 177 -6.54 21.00 -15.21
N PHE A 178 -6.35 22.32 -15.41
CA PHE A 178 -7.29 23.40 -15.05
C PHE A 178 -7.55 23.57 -13.55
N ASN A 179 -7.46 22.50 -12.76
CA ASN A 179 -7.64 22.47 -11.32
C ASN A 179 -6.40 21.94 -10.61
N ALA A 180 -6.24 22.32 -9.35
CA ALA A 180 -5.17 21.83 -8.48
C ALA A 180 -5.24 20.31 -8.36
N VAL A 181 -4.12 19.64 -8.61
CA VAL A 181 -4.03 18.18 -8.54
C VAL A 181 -3.77 17.80 -7.09
N THR A 182 -4.58 16.92 -6.52
CA THR A 182 -4.44 16.46 -5.12
C THR A 182 -4.12 14.98 -5.03
N ALA A 183 -4.51 14.20 -6.04
CA ALA A 183 -4.22 12.77 -6.15
C ALA A 183 -3.90 12.40 -7.59
N LEU A 184 -3.04 11.40 -7.77
CA LEU A 184 -2.52 10.98 -9.05
C LEU A 184 -2.26 9.48 -9.04
N CYS A 185 -2.66 8.79 -10.11
CA CYS A 185 -2.36 7.37 -10.29
C CYS A 185 -2.18 7.04 -11.77
N PHE A 186 -1.37 6.03 -12.07
CA PHE A 186 -1.21 5.48 -13.40
C PHE A 186 -1.95 4.13 -13.47
N VAL A 187 -2.73 3.95 -14.54
CA VAL A 187 -3.46 2.70 -14.80
C VAL A 187 -2.80 2.01 -15.98
N PRO A 188 -2.10 0.89 -15.77
CA PRO A 188 -1.27 0.27 -16.80
C PRO A 188 -2.03 -0.67 -17.74
N GLU A 189 -3.29 -0.39 -18.03
CA GLU A 189 -4.14 -1.22 -18.91
C GLU A 189 -4.29 -0.58 -20.29
N GLY A 190 -4.20 -1.41 -21.33
CA GLY A 190 -4.35 -0.99 -22.73
C GLY A 190 -3.34 0.08 -23.13
N ASP A 191 -3.84 1.29 -23.41
CA ASP A 191 -3.01 2.42 -23.80
C ASP A 191 -2.32 3.12 -22.63
N GLY A 192 -2.73 2.82 -21.40
CA GLY A 192 -2.19 3.46 -20.22
C GLY A 192 -2.82 4.84 -20.01
N TYR A 193 -3.33 5.07 -18.81
CA TYR A 193 -4.01 6.30 -18.47
C TYR A 193 -3.43 6.91 -17.22
N ILE A 194 -3.29 8.25 -17.23
CA ILE A 194 -3.01 9.03 -16.04
C ILE A 194 -4.36 9.48 -15.48
N ILE A 195 -4.65 9.11 -14.24
CA ILE A 195 -5.85 9.54 -13.54
C ILE A 195 -5.46 10.61 -12.53
N THR A 196 -6.07 11.78 -12.64
CA THR A 196 -5.86 12.92 -11.75
C THR A 196 -7.13 13.20 -10.97
N GLY A 197 -7.01 13.43 -9.67
CA GLY A 197 -8.08 13.95 -8.83
C GLY A 197 -7.83 15.41 -8.53
N SER A 198 -8.87 16.23 -8.70
CA SER A 198 -8.86 17.62 -8.27
C SER A 198 -9.34 17.77 -6.83
N GLY A 199 -8.80 18.78 -6.16
CA GLY A 199 -9.27 19.21 -4.85
C GLY A 199 -9.79 20.63 -4.85
N VAL A 200 -10.26 21.05 -3.68
CA VAL A 200 -10.69 22.43 -3.43
C VAL A 200 -9.48 23.37 -3.60
N CYS A 201 -9.54 24.27 -4.59
CA CYS A 201 -8.69 25.46 -4.63
C CYS A 201 -9.20 26.37 -3.51
N VAL A 202 -8.33 26.77 -2.57
CA VAL A 202 -8.66 27.80 -1.57
C VAL A 202 -8.98 29.17 -2.23
N CYS A 203 -8.78 29.25 -3.55
CA CYS A 203 -8.71 30.44 -4.38
C CYS A 203 -9.94 30.70 -5.26
N VAL A 204 -10.80 29.70 -5.52
CA VAL A 204 -11.88 29.85 -6.51
C VAL A 204 -13.17 29.19 -5.99
N CYS A 205 -14.22 29.99 -5.84
CA CYS A 205 -15.54 29.60 -5.31
C CYS A 205 -16.35 28.66 -6.23
N VAL A 206 -15.73 28.07 -7.26
CA VAL A 206 -16.34 27.09 -8.16
C VAL A 206 -15.47 25.85 -8.11
N CYS A 207 -15.84 24.92 -7.23
CA CYS A 207 -15.14 23.65 -7.09
C CYS A 207 -15.72 22.64 -8.07
N VAL A 208 -14.85 22.02 -8.86
CA VAL A 208 -15.19 20.80 -9.59
C VAL A 208 -14.38 19.68 -8.96
N CYS A 209 -15.05 18.80 -8.22
CA CYS A 209 -14.48 17.60 -7.59
C CYS A 209 -14.34 16.49 -8.65
N ALA A 210 -13.55 16.79 -9.67
CA ALA A 210 -13.40 15.98 -10.87
C ALA A 210 -12.30 14.93 -10.73
N LEU A 211 -12.61 13.73 -11.21
CA LEU A 211 -11.63 12.80 -11.73
C LEU A 211 -11.46 13.07 -13.22
N GLN A 212 -10.21 13.20 -13.65
CA GLN A 212 -9.88 13.34 -15.05
C GLN A 212 -8.98 12.19 -15.48
N ALA A 213 -9.29 11.62 -16.65
CA ALA A 213 -8.48 10.59 -17.29
C ALA A 213 -7.76 11.20 -18.49
N TRP A 214 -6.44 10.99 -18.55
CA TRP A 214 -5.58 11.49 -19.61
C TRP A 214 -4.89 10.32 -20.29
N SER A 215 -4.86 10.32 -21.63
CA SER A 215 -4.15 9.30 -22.40
C SER A 215 -2.64 9.44 -22.20
N TRP A 216 -1.93 8.33 -21.97
CA TRP A 216 -0.48 8.33 -21.86
C TRP A 216 0.24 8.67 -23.17
N HIS A 217 -0.40 8.41 -24.32
CA HIS A 217 0.22 8.63 -25.63
C HIS A 217 0.10 10.06 -26.12
N THR A 218 -1.12 10.58 -26.09
CA THR A 218 -1.42 11.91 -26.62
C THR A 218 -1.25 12.99 -25.55
N PHE A 219 -1.33 12.61 -24.28
CA PHE A 219 -1.41 13.52 -23.14
C PHE A 219 -2.64 14.43 -23.17
N GLU A 220 -3.68 14.02 -23.91
CA GLU A 220 -4.95 14.73 -24.00
C GLU A 220 -5.93 14.23 -22.94
N ASN A 221 -6.87 15.08 -22.55
CA ASN A 221 -7.95 14.72 -21.64
C ASN A 221 -8.95 13.84 -22.39
N CYS A 222 -9.09 12.59 -21.97
CA CYS A 222 -10.09 11.67 -22.51
C CYS A 222 -11.46 11.91 -21.88
N GLN A 223 -11.49 12.09 -20.56
CA GLN A 223 -12.73 12.13 -19.79
C GLN A 223 -12.56 13.00 -18.54
N SER A 224 -13.62 13.71 -18.17
CA SER A 224 -13.73 14.47 -16.92
C SER A 224 -15.06 14.11 -16.25
N ILE A 225 -15.01 13.64 -15.00
CA ILE A 225 -16.16 13.10 -14.25
C ILE A 225 -16.20 13.75 -12.87
N ASN A 226 -17.36 14.27 -12.47
CA ASN A 226 -17.59 14.68 -11.09
C ASN A 226 -17.85 13.44 -10.23
N ALA A 227 -16.81 13.03 -9.51
CA ALA A 227 -16.77 11.73 -8.85
C ALA A 227 -17.29 11.75 -7.41
N HIS A 228 -17.19 12.91 -6.75
CA HIS A 228 -17.42 13.12 -5.32
C HIS A 228 -18.00 14.52 -5.09
N GLN A 229 -18.55 14.77 -3.90
CA GLN A 229 -19.07 16.09 -3.50
C GLN A 229 -17.94 16.99 -2.98
N GLU A 230 -16.95 16.40 -2.30
CA GLU A 230 -15.73 17.08 -1.84
C GLU A 230 -14.46 16.67 -2.61
N ALA A 231 -13.34 17.30 -2.26
CA ALA A 231 -12.02 17.09 -2.86
C ALA A 231 -11.61 15.62 -2.91
N VAL A 232 -11.06 15.18 -4.05
CA VAL A 232 -10.46 13.85 -4.16
C VAL A 232 -9.12 13.85 -3.44
N THR A 233 -8.96 13.06 -2.38
CA THR A 233 -7.75 13.07 -1.54
C THR A 233 -6.79 11.92 -1.82
N SER A 234 -7.28 10.83 -2.40
CA SER A 234 -6.45 9.68 -2.78
C SER A 234 -7.00 8.93 -3.98
N ILE A 235 -6.09 8.43 -4.81
CA ILE A 235 -6.38 7.57 -5.95
C ILE A 235 -5.35 6.44 -5.96
N GLN A 236 -5.80 5.20 -6.16
CA GLN A 236 -4.95 4.03 -6.36
C GLN A 236 -5.55 3.14 -7.44
N SER A 237 -4.71 2.45 -8.20
CA SER A 237 -5.10 1.47 -9.21
C SER A 237 -4.76 0.06 -8.75
N GLN A 238 -5.58 -0.91 -9.15
CA GLN A 238 -5.31 -2.32 -8.96
C GLN A 238 -5.80 -3.08 -10.20
N GLY A 239 -4.88 -3.35 -11.13
CA GLY A 239 -5.23 -3.87 -12.45
C GLY A 239 -6.16 -2.89 -13.19
N PRO A 240 -7.32 -3.34 -13.71
CA PRO A 240 -8.27 -2.47 -14.40
C PRO A 240 -9.10 -1.60 -13.46
N LEU A 241 -9.02 -1.81 -12.14
CA LEU A 241 -9.83 -1.06 -11.20
C LEU A 241 -9.09 0.19 -10.72
N VAL A 242 -9.82 1.30 -10.62
CA VAL A 242 -9.37 2.55 -10.02
C VAL A 242 -10.23 2.84 -8.81
N PHE A 243 -9.59 3.16 -7.69
CA PHE A 243 -10.24 3.51 -6.45
C PHE A 243 -9.95 4.97 -6.16
N SER A 244 -11.00 5.74 -5.87
CA SER A 244 -10.91 7.16 -5.53
C SER A 244 -11.57 7.41 -4.18
N GLY A 245 -10.90 8.16 -3.32
CA GLY A 245 -11.40 8.57 -2.02
C GLY A 245 -11.54 10.09 -1.95
N SER A 246 -12.59 10.55 -1.29
CA SER A 246 -12.90 11.96 -1.07
C SER A 246 -12.73 12.38 0.39
N ALA A 247 -12.52 13.68 0.61
CA ALA A 247 -12.48 14.29 1.93
C ALA A 247 -13.81 14.13 2.70
N GLU A 248 -14.92 13.93 1.99
CA GLU A 248 -16.23 13.60 2.56
C GLU A 248 -16.26 12.20 3.23
N GLY A 249 -15.23 11.38 3.00
CA GLY A 249 -15.16 10.00 3.44
C GLY A 249 -15.74 8.98 2.45
N GLY A 250 -16.21 9.44 1.28
CA GLY A 250 -16.75 8.59 0.23
C GLY A 250 -15.66 7.85 -0.55
N VAL A 251 -16.01 6.67 -1.07
CA VAL A 251 -15.16 5.81 -1.90
C VAL A 251 -15.90 5.41 -3.17
N SER A 252 -15.34 5.76 -4.32
CA SER A 252 -15.85 5.35 -5.63
C SER A 252 -14.88 4.38 -6.30
N VAL A 253 -15.42 3.32 -6.89
CA VAL A 253 -14.69 2.28 -7.62
C VAL A 253 -15.05 2.36 -9.10
N TRP A 254 -14.03 2.41 -9.93
CA TRP A 254 -14.14 2.58 -11.37
C TRP A 254 -13.48 1.42 -12.10
N GLU A 255 -14.03 1.04 -13.25
CA GLU A 255 -13.43 0.11 -14.21
C GLU A 255 -12.80 0.89 -15.35
N ASN A 256 -11.53 0.63 -15.64
CA ASN A 256 -10.88 1.08 -16.85
C ASN A 256 -11.26 0.16 -18.02
N ARG A 257 -11.98 0.70 -19.00
CA ARG A 257 -12.45 0.02 -20.20
C ARG A 257 -11.48 0.12 -21.38
N CYS A 258 -10.37 0.84 -21.20
CA CYS A 258 -9.41 1.11 -22.27
C CYS A 258 -10.08 1.73 -23.50
N SER A 259 -11.01 2.67 -23.27
CA SER A 259 -11.68 3.45 -24.32
C SER A 259 -11.02 4.82 -24.43
N ASP A 260 -10.80 5.29 -25.66
CA ASP A 260 -10.18 6.59 -25.92
C ASP A 260 -11.00 7.79 -25.42
N ARG A 261 -12.33 7.66 -25.33
CA ARG A 261 -13.25 8.76 -24.98
C ARG A 261 -13.86 8.66 -23.58
N ASP A 262 -13.92 7.46 -23.03
CA ASP A 262 -14.56 7.18 -21.75
C ASP A 262 -13.90 5.99 -21.06
N PRO A 263 -12.61 6.11 -20.71
CA PRO A 263 -11.87 5.00 -20.12
C PRO A 263 -12.47 4.57 -18.78
N LEU A 264 -13.04 5.48 -17.98
CA LEU A 264 -13.55 5.16 -16.65
C LEU A 264 -15.07 4.98 -16.63
N ARG A 265 -15.51 3.81 -16.15
CA ARG A 265 -16.91 3.53 -15.80
C ARG A 265 -17.07 3.35 -14.30
N LEU A 266 -18.02 4.04 -13.69
CA LEU A 266 -18.38 3.83 -12.28
C LEU A 266 -18.97 2.43 -12.09
N LEU A 267 -18.41 1.66 -11.14
CA LEU A 267 -18.95 0.37 -10.71
C LEU A 267 -19.75 0.51 -9.41
N HIS A 268 -19.15 1.14 -8.40
CA HIS A 268 -19.75 1.33 -7.08
C HIS A 268 -19.39 2.70 -6.53
N HIS A 269 -20.33 3.31 -5.82
CA HIS A 269 -20.11 4.53 -5.05
C HIS A 269 -20.62 4.30 -3.63
N TRP A 270 -19.74 4.59 -2.67
CA TRP A 270 -20.03 4.52 -1.25
C TRP A 270 -19.87 5.91 -0.65
N SER A 271 -20.91 6.44 -0.02
CA SER A 271 -20.89 7.76 0.60
C SER A 271 -20.07 7.79 1.89
N GLY A 272 -19.92 8.95 2.53
CA GLY A 272 -19.20 9.13 3.80
C GLY A 272 -19.60 8.18 4.95
N GLN A 273 -20.76 7.52 4.86
CA GLN A 273 -21.18 6.47 5.80
C GLN A 273 -20.16 5.33 5.92
N VAL A 274 -19.43 4.97 4.85
CA VAL A 274 -18.40 3.92 4.93
C VAL A 274 -17.17 4.32 5.74
N THR A 275 -17.04 5.58 6.14
CA THR A 275 -16.03 6.02 7.12
C THR A 275 -16.65 6.34 8.48
N GLY A 276 -17.98 6.34 8.60
CA GLY A 276 -18.69 6.80 9.80
C GLY A 276 -18.65 8.32 9.98
N ARG A 277 -18.32 9.09 8.93
CA ARG A 277 -18.39 10.55 8.97
C ARG A 277 -19.81 11.02 8.61
N GLY A 278 -20.48 11.62 9.57
CA GLY A 278 -21.58 12.58 9.33
C GLY A 278 -20.98 13.96 9.03
N GLY A 279 -21.51 14.66 8.03
CA GLY A 279 -20.95 15.87 7.44
C GLY A 279 -20.21 16.82 8.40
N GLY A 280 -18.93 17.06 8.11
CA GLY A 280 -18.04 17.99 8.79
C GLY A 280 -16.76 18.15 7.97
N PRO A 281 -16.01 19.26 8.11
CA PRO A 281 -14.92 19.60 7.20
C PRO A 281 -13.94 18.44 6.99
N GLY A 282 -13.76 18.08 5.72
CA GLY A 282 -13.07 16.89 5.23
C GLY A 282 -11.63 16.75 5.71
N GLY A 283 -11.29 15.61 6.31
CA GLY A 283 -9.90 15.19 6.55
C GLY A 283 -9.32 14.49 5.33
N ARG A 284 -8.00 14.33 5.24
CA ARG A 284 -7.38 13.56 4.15
C ARG A 284 -7.73 12.08 4.28
N LEU A 285 -8.52 11.54 3.34
CA LEU A 285 -8.75 10.10 3.22
C LEU A 285 -7.65 9.48 2.37
N THR A 286 -6.92 8.53 2.94
CA THR A 286 -5.94 7.68 2.27
C THR A 286 -6.51 6.27 2.13
N LEU A 287 -6.44 5.71 0.93
CA LEU A 287 -6.91 4.36 0.65
C LEU A 287 -5.79 3.44 0.15
N SER A 288 -5.93 2.15 0.43
CA SER A 288 -5.06 1.08 -0.08
C SER A 288 -5.92 -0.12 -0.49
N PRO A 289 -6.21 -0.36 -1.77
CA PRO A 289 -7.05 -1.45 -2.23
C PRO A 289 -6.29 -2.78 -2.31
N ARG A 290 -6.92 -3.90 -1.95
CA ARG A 290 -6.38 -5.26 -2.08
C ARG A 290 -7.48 -6.27 -2.36
N GLY A 291 -7.57 -6.72 -3.60
CA GLY A 291 -8.62 -7.66 -4.02
C GLY A 291 -9.99 -7.06 -3.79
N ASP A 292 -10.77 -7.67 -2.90
CA ASP A 292 -12.15 -7.25 -2.60
C ASP A 292 -12.25 -6.25 -1.44
N ARG A 293 -11.12 -5.93 -0.80
CA ARG A 293 -11.07 -5.06 0.37
C ARG A 293 -10.34 -3.76 0.07
N VAL A 294 -10.81 -2.67 0.65
CA VAL A 294 -10.16 -1.36 0.60
C VAL A 294 -9.89 -0.93 2.03
N PHE A 295 -8.62 -0.73 2.37
CA PHE A 295 -8.20 -0.22 3.66
C PHE A 295 -8.25 1.31 3.64
N LEU A 296 -8.94 1.92 4.60
CA LEU A 296 -9.22 3.35 4.66
C LEU A 296 -8.63 3.95 5.94
N ALA A 297 -7.82 4.99 5.76
CA ALA A 297 -7.27 5.82 6.82
C ALA A 297 -7.78 7.25 6.66
N PHE A 298 -8.44 7.80 7.69
CA PHE A 298 -9.09 9.11 7.61
C PHE A 298 -8.89 9.95 8.88
N GLY A 299 -7.69 9.84 9.46
CA GLY A 299 -7.29 10.64 10.62
C GLY A 299 -7.85 10.16 11.96
N GLN A 300 -8.34 8.93 12.03
CA GLN A 300 -8.81 8.29 13.26
C GLN A 300 -7.74 7.36 13.86
N ALA A 301 -8.00 6.92 15.10
CA ALA A 301 -7.19 5.94 15.83
C ALA A 301 -7.26 4.52 15.22
N TRP A 302 -8.03 4.32 14.16
CA TRP A 302 -8.32 3.01 13.58
C TRP A 302 -8.46 3.12 12.06
N LEU A 303 -8.39 1.97 11.39
CA LEU A 303 -8.55 1.81 9.94
C LEU A 303 -9.91 1.17 9.64
N LYS A 304 -10.65 1.67 8.64
CA LYS A 304 -11.84 0.95 8.13
C LYS A 304 -11.44 0.03 6.99
N ILE A 305 -12.06 -1.14 6.96
CA ILE A 305 -11.90 -2.11 5.87
C ILE A 305 -13.25 -2.22 5.18
N LEU A 306 -13.32 -1.67 3.98
CA LEU A 306 -14.51 -1.73 3.13
C LEU A 306 -14.40 -2.91 2.17
N HIS A 307 -15.39 -3.80 2.20
CA HIS A 307 -15.58 -4.77 1.13
C HIS A 307 -16.35 -4.11 -0.01
N TRP A 308 -15.63 -3.63 -1.03
CA TRP A 308 -16.19 -2.66 -1.98
C TRP A 308 -17.33 -3.21 -2.86
N ARG A 309 -17.43 -4.54 -3.01
CA ARG A 309 -18.52 -5.19 -3.75
C ARG A 309 -19.82 -5.28 -2.95
N THR A 310 -19.71 -5.53 -1.65
CA THR A 310 -20.85 -5.77 -0.76
C THR A 310 -21.23 -4.54 0.06
N GLY A 311 -20.32 -3.59 0.24
CA GLY A 311 -20.50 -2.42 1.10
C GLY A 311 -20.21 -2.67 2.57
N THR A 312 -19.95 -3.93 2.96
CA THR A 312 -19.75 -4.27 4.36
C THR A 312 -18.45 -3.65 4.88
N THR A 313 -18.53 -3.03 6.06
CA THR A 313 -17.37 -2.41 6.71
C THR A 313 -16.97 -3.17 7.97
N SER A 314 -15.68 -3.24 8.22
CA SER A 314 -15.13 -3.71 9.49
C SER A 314 -14.07 -2.74 10.00
N ARG A 315 -13.90 -2.71 11.31
CA ARG A 315 -12.94 -1.84 11.97
C ARG A 315 -11.67 -2.62 12.33
N LEU A 316 -10.51 -2.00 12.07
CA LEU A 316 -9.20 -2.49 12.47
C LEU A 316 -8.53 -1.45 13.37
N THR A 317 -8.36 -1.76 14.64
CA THR A 317 -7.73 -0.87 15.61
C THR A 317 -6.25 -0.68 15.26
N ASN A 318 -5.84 0.58 15.09
CA ASN A 318 -4.46 0.93 14.77
C ASN A 318 -3.74 1.60 15.95
N HIS A 319 -4.45 2.24 16.87
CA HIS A 319 -3.89 2.85 18.06
C HIS A 319 -4.51 2.27 19.32
N SER A 320 -3.72 2.18 20.38
CA SER A 320 -4.21 1.91 21.73
C SER A 320 -4.71 3.19 22.44
N SER A 321 -4.40 4.37 21.91
CA SER A 321 -4.87 5.66 22.40
C SER A 321 -6.03 6.20 21.55
N ILE A 322 -6.99 6.86 22.21
CA ILE A 322 -8.11 7.56 21.58
C ILE A 322 -7.67 8.85 20.85
N THR A 323 -6.53 9.43 21.23
CA THR A 323 -5.92 10.61 20.57
C THR A 323 -5.07 10.25 19.35
N GLY A 324 -5.07 8.97 18.97
CA GLY A 324 -4.32 8.46 17.84
C GLY A 324 -4.87 8.91 16.49
N VAL A 325 -3.97 9.24 15.57
CA VAL A 325 -4.28 9.64 14.20
C VAL A 325 -3.53 8.75 13.21
N THR A 326 -4.29 8.18 12.27
CA THR A 326 -3.76 7.41 11.13
C THR A 326 -3.90 8.22 9.85
N ASP A 327 -2.78 8.76 9.34
CA ASP A 327 -2.75 9.59 8.13
C ASP A 327 -2.53 8.80 6.84
N CYS A 328 -1.72 7.74 6.91
CA CYS A 328 -1.41 6.90 5.76
C CYS A 328 -1.57 5.41 6.07
N VAL A 329 -2.01 4.69 5.04
CA VAL A 329 -2.10 3.24 5.02
C VAL A 329 -1.47 2.75 3.73
N HIS A 330 -0.63 1.73 3.82
CA HIS A 330 0.04 1.14 2.68
C HIS A 330 0.16 -0.37 2.83
N GLN A 331 0.16 -1.09 1.71
CA GLN A 331 0.37 -2.52 1.69
C GLN A 331 1.65 -2.90 0.94
N THR A 332 2.35 -3.93 1.42
CA THR A 332 3.54 -4.45 0.74
C THR A 332 3.76 -5.91 1.11
N GLY A 333 4.06 -6.79 0.14
CA GLY A 333 4.56 -8.15 0.43
C GLY A 333 3.75 -9.00 1.42
N GLY A 334 2.43 -8.79 1.55
CA GLY A 334 1.61 -9.49 2.54
C GLY A 334 1.55 -8.82 3.93
N LEU A 335 1.99 -7.58 4.03
CA LEU A 335 1.86 -6.71 5.19
C LEU A 335 0.96 -5.53 4.88
N LEU A 336 0.19 -5.12 5.89
CA LEU A 336 -0.48 -3.82 5.94
C LEU A 336 0.25 -2.96 6.96
N ILE A 337 0.50 -1.71 6.60
CA ILE A 337 1.26 -0.76 7.40
C ILE A 337 0.38 0.46 7.62
N GLY A 338 0.12 0.78 8.89
CA GLY A 338 -0.56 1.99 9.30
C GLY A 338 0.41 2.95 9.98
N SER A 339 0.43 4.21 9.55
CA SER A 339 1.08 5.27 10.35
C SER A 339 0.32 5.48 11.64
N CYS A 340 1.04 5.72 12.72
CA CYS A 340 0.44 6.09 13.99
C CYS A 340 1.08 7.39 14.46
N TYR A 341 0.30 8.44 14.65
CA TYR A 341 0.71 9.65 15.36
C TYR A 341 -0.17 9.88 16.60
N ASP A 342 0.42 10.07 17.76
CA ASP A 342 -0.32 10.45 18.97
C ASP A 342 -0.31 11.97 19.15
N LEU A 343 -1.48 12.60 19.04
CA LEU A 343 -1.62 14.06 19.18
C LEU A 343 -1.24 14.55 20.59
N ALA A 344 -1.40 13.74 21.62
CA ALA A 344 -1.13 14.15 23.01
C ALA A 344 0.37 14.16 23.33
N ASN A 345 1.08 13.14 22.85
CA ASN A 345 2.49 12.92 23.20
C ASN A 345 3.46 13.36 22.10
N GLY A 346 2.97 13.58 20.88
CA GLY A 346 3.81 13.87 19.70
C GLY A 346 4.63 12.67 19.23
N GLU A 347 4.33 11.47 19.72
CA GLU A 347 5.05 10.25 19.35
C GLU A 347 4.48 9.63 18.08
N SER A 348 5.38 9.16 17.21
CA SER A 348 5.00 8.42 16.00
C SER A 348 5.46 6.96 16.06
N ALA A 349 4.65 6.07 15.47
CA ALA A 349 4.97 4.68 15.29
C ALA A 349 4.48 4.18 13.92
N LEU A 350 4.97 3.01 13.50
CA LEU A 350 4.41 2.25 12.39
C LEU A 350 3.86 0.94 12.91
N ASN A 351 2.58 0.67 12.67
CA ASN A 351 1.96 -0.58 13.05
C ASN A 351 1.87 -1.51 11.84
N LEU A 352 2.31 -2.75 12.06
CA LEU A 352 2.35 -3.79 11.05
C LEU A 352 1.25 -4.81 11.33
N PHE A 353 0.52 -5.17 10.29
CA PHE A 353 -0.49 -6.22 10.33
C PHE A 353 -0.21 -7.25 9.22
N SER A 354 -0.49 -8.51 9.48
CA SER A 354 -0.39 -9.55 8.44
C SER A 354 -1.56 -9.46 7.48
N LEU A 355 -1.35 -9.77 6.22
CA LEU A 355 -2.39 -9.98 5.23
C LEU A 355 -2.41 -11.45 4.81
N PRO A 356 -3.60 -12.03 4.52
CA PRO A 356 -4.91 -11.38 4.46
C PRO A 356 -5.67 -11.29 5.79
N GLN A 357 -5.18 -11.85 6.89
CA GLN A 357 -5.95 -11.96 8.15
C GLN A 357 -6.03 -10.68 8.99
N CYS A 358 -5.28 -9.63 8.64
CA CYS A 358 -5.20 -8.36 9.35
C CYS A 358 -4.79 -8.52 10.83
N ARG A 359 -3.95 -9.51 11.15
CA ARG A 359 -3.50 -9.72 12.54
C ARG A 359 -2.39 -8.76 12.87
N TYR A 360 -2.50 -8.07 14.00
CA TYR A 360 -1.44 -7.21 14.51
C TYR A 360 -0.15 -8.03 14.74
N LEU A 361 0.97 -7.49 14.26
CA LEU A 361 2.27 -8.12 14.30
C LEU A 361 3.19 -7.42 15.29
N ALA A 362 3.39 -6.12 15.10
CA ALA A 362 4.29 -5.30 15.89
C ALA A 362 4.09 -3.80 15.62
N SER A 363 4.60 -2.99 16.55
CA SER A 363 4.77 -1.55 16.42
C SER A 363 6.26 -1.23 16.30
N LEU A 364 6.63 -0.46 15.29
CA LEU A 364 7.98 0.05 15.09
C LEU A 364 8.04 1.47 15.66
N THR A 365 8.99 1.70 16.57
CA THR A 365 9.21 2.99 17.22
C THR A 365 10.69 3.35 17.14
N TRP A 366 11.01 4.63 17.01
CA TRP A 366 12.37 5.15 16.97
C TRP A 366 12.41 6.54 17.63
N PRO A 367 13.58 7.00 18.09
CA PRO A 367 13.70 8.31 18.72
C PRO A 367 13.28 9.45 17.79
N ASP A 368 12.62 10.47 18.34
CA ASP A 368 12.22 11.70 17.64
C ASP A 368 11.44 11.47 16.33
N ALA A 369 10.60 10.43 16.33
CA ALA A 369 9.83 10.02 15.17
C ALA A 369 8.81 11.09 14.74
N PRO A 370 8.96 11.71 13.55
CA PRO A 370 8.03 12.74 13.09
C PRO A 370 6.75 12.12 12.55
N ARG A 371 5.67 12.92 12.52
CA ARG A 371 4.40 12.54 11.91
C ARG A 371 4.61 12.12 10.46
N ILE A 372 4.15 10.91 10.15
CA ILE A 372 4.27 10.30 8.82
C ILE A 372 3.04 10.65 8.01
N LEU A 373 3.25 11.30 6.86
CA LEU A 373 2.19 11.71 5.94
C LEU A 373 2.18 10.90 4.65
N CYS A 374 3.32 10.31 4.28
CA CYS A 374 3.44 9.48 3.09
C CYS A 374 4.42 8.32 3.32
N PHE A 375 4.24 7.26 2.54
CA PHE A 375 4.97 6.03 2.68
C PHE A 375 5.11 5.34 1.31
N ALA A 376 6.27 4.74 1.06
CA ALA A 376 6.46 3.84 -0.07
C ALA A 376 7.33 2.66 0.36
N ALA A 377 6.98 1.45 -0.07
CA ALA A 377 7.77 0.25 0.13
C ALA A 377 8.14 -0.38 -1.21
N TRP A 378 9.31 -1.00 -1.26
CA TRP A 378 9.77 -1.77 -2.40
C TRP A 378 10.66 -2.93 -1.95
N ALA A 379 10.80 -3.91 -2.83
CA ALA A 379 11.77 -4.98 -2.66
C ALA A 379 13.03 -4.65 -3.45
N THR A 380 14.18 -4.90 -2.86
CA THR A 380 15.46 -4.85 -3.56
C THR A 380 15.62 -6.10 -4.45
N GLY A 381 16.54 -6.06 -5.42
CA GLY A 381 16.86 -7.23 -6.24
C GLY A 381 17.40 -8.44 -5.45
N SER A 382 17.86 -8.22 -4.21
CA SER A 382 18.24 -9.29 -3.27
C SER A 382 17.04 -9.90 -2.53
N GLY A 383 15.85 -9.32 -2.66
CA GLY A 383 14.64 -9.73 -1.94
C GLY A 383 14.46 -9.05 -0.58
N ASP A 384 15.37 -8.16 -0.16
CA ASP A 384 15.21 -7.42 1.09
C ASP A 384 14.18 -6.31 0.93
N HIS A 385 13.28 -6.18 1.90
CA HIS A 385 12.31 -5.08 1.94
C HIS A 385 12.99 -3.77 2.37
N ARG A 386 12.74 -2.72 1.60
CA ARG A 386 13.04 -1.34 1.98
C ARG A 386 11.75 -0.54 1.96
N TRP A 387 11.68 0.45 2.82
CA TRP A 387 10.62 1.44 2.74
C TRP A 387 11.14 2.81 3.12
N VAL A 388 10.36 3.81 2.75
CA VAL A 388 10.63 5.21 3.03
C VAL A 388 9.39 5.83 3.63
N THR A 389 9.61 6.61 4.67
CA THR A 389 8.59 7.41 5.36
C THR A 389 8.85 8.88 5.09
N GLY A 390 7.83 9.62 4.70
CA GLY A 390 7.89 11.06 4.49
C GLY A 390 6.88 11.83 5.34
N GLY A 391 7.19 13.10 5.56
CA GLY A 391 6.43 14.02 6.41
C GLY A 391 7.29 15.26 6.63
N ARG A 392 7.53 15.63 7.89
CA ARG A 392 8.53 16.68 8.21
C ARG A 392 9.96 16.27 7.83
N THR A 393 10.26 14.98 7.88
CA THR A 393 11.54 14.43 7.44
C THR A 393 11.29 13.33 6.42
N LEU A 394 12.32 13.04 5.62
CA LEU A 394 12.33 11.91 4.69
C LEU A 394 13.33 10.87 5.18
N THR A 395 12.84 9.72 5.63
CA THR A 395 13.68 8.69 6.25
C THR A 395 13.55 7.37 5.50
N VAL A 396 14.69 6.85 5.04
CA VAL A 396 14.78 5.52 4.44
C VAL A 396 15.11 4.49 5.51
N TRP A 397 14.42 3.37 5.44
CA TRP A 397 14.57 2.26 6.35
C TRP A 397 15.16 1.08 5.60
N GLU A 398 16.28 0.60 6.12
CA GLU A 398 16.98 -0.53 5.55
C GLU A 398 17.03 -1.68 6.55
N GLN A 399 16.52 -2.83 6.12
CA GLN A 399 16.63 -4.04 6.90
C GLN A 399 18.10 -4.47 6.97
N LEU A 400 18.63 -4.60 8.18
CA LEU A 400 19.97 -5.11 8.42
C LEU A 400 19.95 -6.65 8.43
N PRO A 401 21.01 -7.29 7.92
CA PRO A 401 21.12 -8.74 7.94
C PRO A 401 21.11 -9.28 9.36
N SER A 402 20.43 -10.41 9.54
CA SER A 402 20.20 -11.04 10.84
C SER A 402 21.49 -11.41 11.57
N SER A 403 22.58 -11.70 10.84
CA SER A 403 23.90 -12.06 11.38
C SER A 403 24.75 -10.87 11.84
N GLY A 404 24.32 -9.63 11.60
CA GLY A 404 25.10 -8.43 11.90
C GLY A 404 25.19 -8.12 13.40
N ARG A 405 26.42 -7.86 13.89
CA ARG A 405 26.69 -7.32 15.25
C ARG A 405 26.17 -5.89 15.46
N GLN A 406 25.84 -5.18 14.38
CA GLN A 406 25.34 -3.79 14.43
C GLN A 406 24.02 -3.69 15.20
N ARG A 407 23.85 -2.62 16.00
CA ARG A 407 22.58 -2.30 16.66
C ARG A 407 21.67 -1.64 15.62
N GLY A 408 20.37 -1.97 15.63
CA GLY A 408 19.39 -1.28 14.80
C GLY A 408 18.90 -0.03 15.52
N ASP A 409 18.52 0.98 14.74
CA ASP A 409 18.01 2.27 15.25
C ASP A 409 16.53 2.18 15.65
N VAL A 410 15.84 1.16 15.13
CA VAL A 410 14.42 0.93 15.36
C VAL A 410 14.19 -0.08 16.47
N THR A 411 13.29 0.28 17.38
CA THR A 411 12.79 -0.59 18.44
C THR A 411 11.47 -1.22 18.01
N VAL A 412 11.47 -2.54 17.88
CA VAL A 412 10.25 -3.34 17.66
C VAL A 412 9.60 -3.59 19.01
N LYS A 413 8.43 -3.00 19.24
CA LYS A 413 7.58 -3.22 20.42
C LYS A 413 6.36 -4.03 19.99
N ARG A 414 5.79 -4.77 20.93
CA ARG A 414 4.48 -5.41 20.75
C ARG A 414 3.55 -4.85 21.81
N ASP A 415 2.49 -4.19 21.38
CA ASP A 415 1.45 -3.68 22.27
C ASP A 415 0.36 -4.75 22.41
N SER A 416 0.28 -5.40 23.56
CA SER A 416 -0.70 -6.46 23.81
C SER A 416 -2.14 -5.96 23.78
N ARG A 417 -2.38 -4.64 23.91
CA ARG A 417 -3.71 -4.04 23.78
C ARG A 417 -4.24 -4.11 22.34
N LEU A 418 -3.35 -4.21 21.36
CA LEU A 418 -3.71 -4.39 19.96
C LEU A 418 -3.90 -5.86 19.57
N ASP A 419 -3.48 -6.81 20.42
CA ASP A 419 -3.66 -8.24 20.18
C ASP A 419 -5.12 -8.70 20.39
N SER A 420 -5.92 -7.96 21.19
CA SER A 420 -7.32 -8.30 21.52
C SER A 420 -8.37 -7.67 20.59
N CYS A 421 -8.00 -6.71 19.74
CA CYS A 421 -8.93 -6.07 18.81
C CYS A 421 -9.09 -6.91 17.54
N MET A 422 -10.05 -7.84 17.59
CA MET A 422 -10.53 -8.57 16.42
C MET A 422 -11.30 -7.61 15.49
N LEU A 423 -11.39 -7.95 14.21
CA LEU A 423 -12.22 -7.24 13.24
C LEU A 423 -13.66 -7.17 13.77
N GLU A 424 -14.09 -6.00 14.21
CA GLU A 424 -15.48 -5.77 14.59
C GLU A 424 -16.26 -5.53 13.29
N SER A 425 -17.18 -6.43 12.96
CA SER A 425 -18.17 -6.21 11.91
C SER A 425 -19.29 -5.36 12.49
N GLU A 426 -19.46 -4.15 11.97
CA GLU A 426 -20.66 -3.35 12.29
C GLU A 426 -21.84 -4.00 11.57
N GLY A 427 -22.72 -4.63 12.34
CA GLY A 427 -24.02 -5.10 11.87
C GLY A 427 -24.93 -3.91 11.59
N GLU A 428 -25.87 -4.11 10.67
CA GLU A 428 -26.93 -3.15 10.33
C GLU A 428 -27.59 -2.65 11.61
N THR A 429 -27.47 -1.35 11.89
CA THR A 429 -28.15 -0.73 13.02
C THR A 429 -29.63 -0.68 12.70
N GLU A 430 -30.39 -1.43 13.50
CA GLU A 430 -31.83 -1.36 13.66
C GLU A 430 -32.28 0.10 13.82
N ASP A 431 -33.40 0.40 13.16
CA ASP A 431 -34.09 1.67 13.19
C ASP A 431 -34.42 2.12 14.63
N ASP A 432 -34.28 3.42 14.83
CA ASP A 432 -34.70 4.14 16.03
C ASP A 432 -36.19 3.89 16.35
N GLU A 433 -36.50 3.26 17.48
CA GLU A 433 -37.73 3.58 18.23
C GLU A 433 -37.45 3.70 19.72
N GLU A 434 -37.50 4.94 20.21
CA GLU A 434 -37.76 5.25 21.61
C GLU A 434 -39.09 4.63 22.04
N THR A 435 -39.10 3.80 23.09
CA THR A 435 -40.21 3.82 24.07
C THR A 435 -39.77 3.32 25.44
N ASP A 436 -40.40 3.95 26.41
CA ASP A 436 -40.13 4.00 27.84
C ASP A 436 -40.63 2.76 28.62
N GLY A 437 -40.07 2.53 29.81
CA GLY A 437 -40.81 1.91 30.92
C GLY A 437 -40.82 0.38 31.12
N THR A 438 -40.04 -0.04 32.12
CA THR A 438 -40.36 -1.06 33.16
C THR A 438 -40.31 -2.57 32.89
N ASP A 439 -39.44 -3.18 33.72
CA ASP A 439 -39.64 -4.38 34.55
C ASP A 439 -39.05 -5.75 34.15
N ARG A 440 -38.65 -6.42 35.24
CA ARG A 440 -37.86 -7.64 35.41
C ARG A 440 -38.15 -8.80 34.45
N HIS A 441 -37.08 -9.45 33.96
CA HIS A 441 -36.95 -10.91 34.10
C HIS A 441 -35.51 -11.42 34.03
N THR A 442 -35.20 -12.26 35.02
CA THR A 442 -34.04 -13.14 35.14
C THR A 442 -33.93 -14.12 33.97
N ARG A 443 -32.79 -14.14 33.27
CA ARG A 443 -32.32 -15.34 32.56
C ARG A 443 -30.80 -15.48 32.69
N THR A 444 -30.42 -16.48 33.48
CA THR A 444 -29.12 -17.13 33.48
C THR A 444 -28.86 -17.79 32.12
N HIS A 445 -27.82 -17.36 31.40
CA HIS A 445 -27.19 -18.20 30.38
C HIS A 445 -25.69 -18.34 30.69
N THR A 446 -25.38 -19.48 31.28
CA THR A 446 -24.06 -20.11 31.28
C THR A 446 -23.68 -20.45 29.84
N HIS A 447 -22.63 -19.81 29.32
CA HIS A 447 -21.88 -20.38 28.20
C HIS A 447 -20.40 -20.48 28.58
N THR A 448 -20.06 -21.70 29.02
CA THR A 448 -18.72 -22.27 29.01
C THR A 448 -18.20 -22.35 27.58
N HIS A 449 -17.11 -21.69 27.24
CA HIS A 449 -16.27 -22.09 26.11
C HIS A 449 -14.78 -21.84 26.39
N THR A 450 -14.17 -22.93 26.87
CA THR A 450 -12.82 -23.44 26.56
C THR A 450 -11.80 -22.45 25.97
N HIS A 451 -10.93 -21.95 26.86
CA HIS A 451 -9.61 -21.43 26.51
C HIS A 451 -8.80 -22.50 25.76
N THR A 452 -8.52 -22.26 24.47
CA THR A 452 -7.36 -22.83 23.79
C THR A 452 -6.38 -21.70 23.48
N HIS A 453 -5.49 -21.46 24.44
CA HIS A 453 -4.31 -20.61 24.26
C HIS A 453 -3.40 -21.21 23.17
N CYS A 454 -3.63 -20.85 21.91
CA CYS A 454 -2.63 -21.01 20.86
C CYS A 454 -1.66 -19.84 20.95
N ASN A 455 -0.65 -19.97 21.81
CA ASN A 455 0.51 -19.09 21.88
C ASN A 455 1.30 -19.15 20.56
N LEU A 456 0.87 -18.40 19.55
CA LEU A 456 1.57 -18.25 18.28
C LEU A 456 2.56 -17.09 18.41
N THR A 457 3.82 -17.47 18.60
CA THR A 457 4.95 -16.58 18.91
C THR A 457 5.47 -15.81 17.68
N HIS A 458 6.30 -14.80 17.95
CA HIS A 458 7.21 -13.97 17.12
C HIS A 458 7.69 -14.47 15.73
N LEU A 459 7.48 -15.73 15.37
CA LEU A 459 7.91 -16.39 14.14
C LEU A 459 7.20 -15.88 12.86
N GLN A 460 5.97 -15.36 12.95
CA GLN A 460 5.23 -14.95 11.75
C GLN A 460 5.60 -13.56 11.21
N VAL A 461 6.07 -12.64 12.06
CA VAL A 461 6.71 -11.39 11.57
C VAL A 461 7.96 -11.71 10.77
N PHE A 462 8.67 -12.75 11.20
CA PHE A 462 9.89 -13.26 10.56
C PHE A 462 9.58 -13.93 9.22
N ILE A 463 8.59 -14.84 9.17
CA ILE A 463 8.19 -15.51 7.93
C ILE A 463 7.60 -14.52 6.91
N LEU A 464 6.80 -13.54 7.30
CA LEU A 464 6.21 -12.60 6.32
C LEU A 464 7.23 -11.62 5.73
N LEU A 465 8.27 -11.23 6.48
CA LEU A 465 9.36 -10.40 5.96
C LEU A 465 10.45 -11.20 5.21
N THR A 466 10.52 -12.53 5.37
CA THR A 466 11.51 -13.38 4.68
C THR A 466 10.93 -14.32 3.60
N HIS A 467 9.62 -14.60 3.61
CA HIS A 467 8.93 -15.52 2.69
C HIS A 467 7.90 -14.84 1.77
N ALA A 468 7.94 -13.52 1.62
CA ALA A 468 7.25 -12.82 0.53
C ALA A 468 8.02 -12.95 -0.81
N GLN A 469 8.54 -14.16 -1.10
CA GLN A 469 9.22 -14.54 -2.35
C GLN A 469 8.30 -15.31 -3.27
#